data_AF-A0A6J7BD59-F1
#
_entry.id   AF-A0A6J7BD59-F1
#
_cell.length_a   1.000
_cell.length_b   1.000
_cell.length_c   1.000
_cell.angle_alpha   90.00
_cell.angle_beta   90.00
_cell.angle_gamma   90.00
#
_symmetry.space_group_name_H-M   'P 1'
#
loop_
_entity.id
_entity.type
_entity.pdbx_description
1 polymer ?
#
loop_
_entity_poly.entity_id
_entity_poly.type
_entity_poly.pdbx_seq_one_letter_code
_entity_poly.pdbx_strand_id
1 'polypeptide(L)'
;MRMYKALTLALLSLIVIPIASAETPQTFSFTGAGYGHGVGMSQMGARAHALTGESATAILNYYYKDVSITPVVDTQTIRVNIGHLLHSVSFVSTTPDSTIQIFAGEVVGPTDALPIATFMTKQKASFRLDANGAITGPVSGKSFTIRWTGPNSLVTFAQPGSAVKYRYGQIQMKVIKGAIEVTNSLLIHDEYLWGISEMPSSWPAAALEAQVIASRSYALAKVGVLKASCDCHVYSHIADQNFVGYSKEIEPKIGALWKAAVIRTNLDTTTSLAILAKGKPIQAYFFSSSGGATQTTADAWGQATSYTQSVADPAGLNPKINPRFASWKANATQELVSQAFLLPDVVSLEVISRNSAGAVTYIKGTSRNGSTKLLRGDTFRSRVKIPSPYFQLAN
;
A
#
# COMPACT_ATOMS: atom_id res chain seq x y z
N MET A 1 52.39 -79.30 27.24
CA MET A 1 51.00 -78.86 26.95
C MET A 1 50.78 -77.45 27.48
N ARG A 2 50.75 -76.44 26.61
CA ARG A 2 50.11 -75.14 26.85
C ARG A 2 49.90 -74.49 25.48
N MET A 3 48.68 -74.61 24.95
CA MET A 3 48.24 -73.96 23.72
C MET A 3 47.70 -72.58 24.08
N TYR A 4 48.29 -71.52 23.51
CA TYR A 4 47.70 -70.18 23.54
C TYR A 4 46.76 -70.02 22.35
N LYS A 5 45.47 -69.81 22.61
CA LYS A 5 44.49 -69.39 21.59
C LYS A 5 44.61 -67.89 21.40
N ALA A 6 44.89 -67.45 20.18
CA ALA A 6 44.85 -66.03 19.81
C ALA A 6 43.39 -65.60 19.63
N LEU A 7 43.00 -64.53 20.34
CA LEU A 7 41.69 -63.90 20.25
C LEU A 7 41.78 -62.77 19.21
N THR A 8 41.09 -62.91 18.07
CA THR A 8 40.98 -61.86 17.05
C THR A 8 39.85 -60.89 17.42
N LEU A 9 40.20 -59.66 17.76
CA LEU A 9 39.25 -58.56 17.97
C LEU A 9 38.88 -57.95 16.60
N ALA A 10 37.63 -58.10 16.17
CA ALA A 10 37.13 -57.43 14.97
C ALA A 10 36.76 -55.97 15.31
N LEU A 11 37.51 -55.02 14.76
CA LEU A 11 37.20 -53.59 14.84
C LEU A 11 36.07 -53.27 13.83
N LEU A 12 34.86 -52.97 14.31
CA LEU A 12 33.80 -52.41 13.48
C LEU A 12 34.07 -50.91 13.29
N SER A 13 34.54 -50.52 12.11
CA SER A 13 34.68 -49.11 11.73
C SER A 13 33.30 -48.53 11.37
N LEU A 14 32.76 -47.68 12.25
CA LEU A 14 31.63 -46.81 11.92
C LEU A 14 32.09 -45.79 10.87
N ILE A 15 31.66 -45.96 9.62
CA ILE A 15 31.82 -44.95 8.59
C ILE A 15 30.83 -43.82 8.89
N VAL A 16 31.31 -42.76 9.53
CA VAL A 16 30.59 -41.48 9.61
C VAL A 16 30.73 -40.84 8.24
N ILE A 17 29.71 -40.97 7.38
CA ILE A 17 29.63 -40.20 6.14
C ILE A 17 29.44 -38.74 6.57
N PRO A 18 30.37 -37.82 6.28
CA PRO A 18 30.12 -36.41 6.50
C PRO A 18 28.91 -36.03 5.63
N ILE A 19 27.80 -35.65 6.26
CA ILE A 19 26.71 -35.00 5.55
C ILE A 19 27.34 -33.76 4.95
N ALA A 20 27.46 -33.71 3.61
CA ALA A 20 27.94 -32.54 2.91
C ALA A 20 27.07 -31.36 3.37
N SER A 21 27.66 -30.47 4.17
CA SER A 21 26.98 -29.26 4.61
C SER A 21 26.70 -28.46 3.34
N ALA A 22 25.43 -28.41 2.91
CA ALA A 22 25.03 -27.60 1.78
C ALA A 22 25.57 -26.18 1.99
N GLU A 23 26.35 -25.69 1.03
CA GLU A 23 26.87 -24.34 1.07
C GLU A 23 25.68 -23.38 1.06
N THR A 24 25.67 -22.39 1.95
CA THR A 24 24.56 -21.45 2.04
C THR A 24 24.66 -20.46 0.88
N PRO A 25 23.67 -20.38 -0.02
CA PRO A 25 23.71 -19.44 -1.14
C PRO A 25 23.79 -18.00 -0.64
N GLN A 26 24.65 -17.18 -1.24
CA GLN A 26 24.71 -15.75 -0.92
C GLN A 26 23.48 -14.99 -1.44
N THR A 27 22.89 -15.47 -2.53
CA THR A 27 21.76 -14.87 -3.22
C THR A 27 20.84 -15.93 -3.81
N PHE A 28 19.56 -15.59 -3.92
CA PHE A 28 18.53 -16.37 -4.59
C PHE A 28 18.00 -15.61 -5.79
N SER A 29 17.91 -16.27 -6.94
CA SER A 29 17.50 -15.67 -8.21
C SER A 29 16.05 -16.05 -8.55
N PHE A 30 15.32 -15.10 -9.11
CA PHE A 30 13.90 -15.26 -9.47
C PHE A 30 13.64 -14.69 -10.86
N THR A 31 12.74 -15.33 -11.60
CA THR A 31 12.10 -14.74 -12.78
C THR A 31 10.60 -14.75 -12.61
N GLY A 32 9.90 -13.79 -13.21
CA GLY A 32 8.46 -13.71 -13.07
C GLY A 32 7.81 -12.65 -13.94
N ALA A 33 6.54 -12.38 -13.70
CA ALA A 33 5.76 -11.35 -14.36
C ALA A 33 4.82 -10.64 -13.37
N GLY A 34 4.20 -9.53 -13.80
CA GLY A 34 3.33 -8.72 -12.97
C GLY A 34 4.05 -7.93 -11.87
N TYR A 35 3.30 -7.04 -11.22
CA TYR A 35 3.75 -6.20 -10.11
C TYR A 35 2.59 -5.93 -9.14
N GLY A 36 2.80 -6.24 -7.86
CA GLY A 36 1.80 -6.13 -6.81
C GLY A 36 1.19 -7.47 -6.39
N HIS A 37 0.13 -7.40 -5.57
CA HIS A 37 -0.47 -8.57 -4.91
C HIS A 37 -1.40 -9.40 -5.82
N GLY A 38 -1.80 -8.91 -6.99
CA GLY A 38 -2.61 -9.69 -7.93
C GLY A 38 -4.12 -9.71 -7.66
N VAL A 39 -4.63 -9.08 -6.60
CA VAL A 39 -6.03 -9.19 -6.16
C VAL A 39 -6.87 -8.01 -6.66
N GLY A 40 -8.04 -8.28 -7.24
CA GLY A 40 -8.98 -7.26 -7.70
C GLY A 40 -8.57 -6.64 -9.04
N MET A 41 -8.66 -5.30 -9.19
CA MET A 41 -8.45 -4.66 -10.49
C MET A 41 -6.97 -4.52 -10.87
N SER A 42 -6.57 -5.11 -12.00
CA SER A 42 -5.27 -4.86 -12.64
C SER A 42 -5.27 -3.50 -13.32
N GLN A 43 -4.34 -2.60 -12.99
CA GLN A 43 -4.25 -1.27 -13.60
C GLN A 43 -3.87 -1.36 -15.08
N MET A 44 -2.88 -2.20 -15.43
CA MET A 44 -2.51 -2.44 -16.83
C MET A 44 -3.65 -3.10 -17.61
N GLY A 45 -4.39 -4.02 -16.98
CA GLY A 45 -5.58 -4.62 -17.56
C GLY A 45 -6.69 -3.60 -17.79
N ALA A 46 -7.03 -2.78 -16.78
CA ALA A 46 -7.99 -1.69 -16.90
C ALA A 46 -7.63 -0.70 -18.02
N ARG A 47 -6.34 -0.38 -18.18
CA ARG A 47 -5.84 0.41 -19.31
C ARG A 47 -6.11 -0.29 -20.64
N ALA A 48 -5.86 -1.60 -20.75
CA ALA A 48 -6.09 -2.35 -21.98
C ALA A 48 -7.58 -2.38 -22.36
N HIS A 49 -8.48 -2.67 -21.41
CA HIS A 49 -9.92 -2.61 -21.62
C HIS A 49 -10.40 -1.21 -22.03
N ALA A 50 -9.86 -0.15 -21.41
CA ALA A 50 -10.20 1.22 -21.79
C ALA A 50 -9.72 1.57 -23.20
N LEU A 51 -8.57 1.04 -23.64
CA LEU A 51 -8.05 1.22 -25.00
C LEU A 51 -8.91 0.50 -26.07
N THR A 52 -9.67 -0.52 -25.68
CA THR A 52 -10.66 -1.18 -26.56
C THR A 52 -12.05 -0.55 -26.48
N GLY A 53 -12.20 0.57 -25.76
CA GLY A 53 -13.45 1.34 -25.69
C GLY A 53 -14.42 0.90 -24.60
N GLU A 54 -14.00 0.03 -23.67
CA GLU A 54 -14.86 -0.36 -22.55
C GLU A 54 -15.06 0.79 -21.54
N SER A 55 -16.25 0.87 -20.96
CA SER A 55 -16.58 1.84 -19.93
C SER A 55 -15.93 1.50 -18.58
N ALA A 56 -15.82 2.48 -17.69
CA ALA A 56 -15.35 2.25 -16.33
C ALA A 56 -16.15 1.16 -15.60
N THR A 57 -17.48 1.13 -15.80
CA THR A 57 -18.35 0.13 -15.18
C THR A 57 -18.14 -1.28 -15.74
N ALA A 58 -17.91 -1.42 -17.05
CA ALA A 58 -17.56 -2.70 -17.67
C ALA A 58 -16.23 -3.23 -17.12
N ILE A 59 -15.21 -2.37 -17.05
CA ILE A 59 -13.90 -2.70 -16.46
C ILE A 59 -14.07 -3.20 -15.02
N LEU A 60 -14.82 -2.49 -14.19
CA LEU A 60 -15.02 -2.88 -12.80
C LEU A 60 -15.79 -4.19 -12.65
N ASN A 61 -16.86 -4.41 -13.42
CA ASN A 61 -17.62 -5.67 -13.41
C ASN A 61 -16.80 -6.85 -13.97
N TYR A 62 -15.78 -6.57 -14.79
CA TYR A 62 -14.82 -7.59 -15.20
C TYR A 62 -13.98 -8.09 -14.02
N TYR A 63 -13.44 -7.18 -13.20
CA TYR A 63 -12.52 -7.52 -12.10
C TYR A 63 -13.22 -7.89 -10.78
N TYR A 64 -14.38 -7.32 -10.50
CA TYR A 64 -15.13 -7.56 -9.27
C TYR A 64 -16.43 -8.33 -9.58
N LYS A 65 -16.64 -9.44 -8.89
CA LYS A 65 -17.82 -10.33 -9.09
C LYS A 65 -18.85 -10.15 -8.00
N ASP A 66 -20.11 -10.48 -8.29
CA ASP A 66 -21.22 -10.36 -7.33
C ASP A 66 -21.31 -8.97 -6.69
N VAL A 67 -21.03 -7.93 -7.48
CA VAL A 67 -21.09 -6.53 -7.07
C VAL A 67 -22.09 -5.75 -7.91
N SER A 68 -22.49 -4.60 -7.40
CA SER A 68 -23.22 -3.57 -8.12
C SER A 68 -22.45 -2.25 -8.07
N ILE A 69 -22.39 -1.53 -9.19
CA ILE A 69 -21.80 -0.20 -9.25
C ILE A 69 -22.95 0.80 -9.20
N THR A 70 -23.14 1.44 -8.06
CA THR A 70 -24.36 2.21 -7.76
C THR A 70 -24.04 3.56 -7.12
N PRO A 71 -24.96 4.53 -7.22
CA PRO A 71 -24.90 5.77 -6.46
C PRO A 71 -24.85 5.51 -4.95
N VAL A 72 -23.98 6.22 -4.23
CA VAL A 72 -23.93 6.26 -2.76
C VAL A 72 -23.60 7.67 -2.28
N VAL A 73 -24.05 8.02 -1.08
CA VAL A 73 -23.61 9.24 -0.40
C VAL A 73 -22.18 9.06 0.10
N ASP A 74 -21.26 9.90 -0.37
CA ASP A 74 -19.82 9.80 -0.08
C ASP A 74 -19.23 11.08 0.53
N THR A 75 -20.07 11.89 1.18
CA THR A 75 -19.69 13.12 1.89
C THR A 75 -18.99 12.87 3.24
N GLN A 76 -18.67 11.62 3.57
CA GLN A 76 -17.97 11.30 4.80
C GLN A 76 -16.52 11.78 4.75
N THR A 77 -15.98 12.15 5.91
CA THR A 77 -14.59 12.53 6.06
C THR A 77 -13.71 11.30 6.29
N ILE A 78 -12.68 11.13 5.47
CA ILE A 78 -11.62 10.14 5.68
C ILE A 78 -10.41 10.82 6.33
N ARG A 79 -9.70 10.06 7.17
CA ARG A 79 -8.52 10.54 7.89
C ARG A 79 -7.31 9.77 7.38
N VAL A 80 -6.49 10.44 6.59
CA VAL A 80 -5.31 9.87 5.93
C VAL A 80 -4.09 10.15 6.79
N ASN A 81 -3.37 9.12 7.23
CA ASN A 81 -2.07 9.32 7.87
C ASN A 81 -1.04 9.73 6.83
N ILE A 82 -0.53 10.95 6.97
CA ILE A 82 0.43 11.60 6.07
C ILE A 82 1.83 11.72 6.70
N GLY A 83 1.95 11.39 7.98
CA GLY A 83 3.20 11.36 8.73
C GLY A 83 3.10 10.34 9.86
N HIS A 84 3.97 9.33 9.83
CA HIS A 84 3.92 8.16 10.71
C HIS A 84 5.17 8.07 11.59
N LEU A 85 4.99 7.84 12.89
CA LEU A 85 6.07 7.66 13.88
C LEU A 85 7.13 8.80 13.88
N LEU A 86 6.68 10.05 13.79
CA LEU A 86 7.57 11.19 13.63
C LEU A 86 8.05 11.77 14.97
N HIS A 87 9.23 12.39 14.94
CA HIS A 87 9.80 13.11 16.10
C HIS A 87 9.93 14.62 15.85
N SER A 88 9.77 15.05 14.60
CA SER A 88 9.79 16.46 14.23
C SER A 88 8.98 16.70 12.96
N VAL A 89 8.22 17.78 12.94
CA VAL A 89 7.40 18.18 11.79
C VAL A 89 7.42 19.69 11.62
N SER A 90 7.05 20.18 10.45
CA SER A 90 6.82 21.61 10.27
C SER A 90 5.76 21.92 9.23
N PHE A 91 5.17 23.11 9.36
CA PHE A 91 4.15 23.63 8.48
C PHE A 91 4.56 25.02 8.00
N VAL A 92 4.40 25.28 6.71
CA VAL A 92 4.61 26.61 6.12
C VAL A 92 3.64 26.78 4.95
N SER A 93 3.07 27.96 4.83
CA SER A 93 2.35 28.36 3.61
C SER A 93 3.17 29.41 2.89
N THR A 94 3.33 29.24 1.58
CA THR A 94 3.98 30.24 0.72
C THR A 94 2.98 30.93 -0.20
N THR A 95 1.68 30.62 -0.10
CA THR A 95 0.64 31.30 -0.87
C THR A 95 0.49 32.73 -0.36
N PRO A 96 0.36 33.74 -1.25
CA PRO A 96 0.02 35.10 -0.83
C PRO A 96 -1.27 35.13 0.01
N ASP A 97 -1.31 36.03 1.01
CA ASP A 97 -2.47 36.28 1.87
C ASP A 97 -3.03 35.06 2.63
N SER A 98 -2.21 34.03 2.77
CA SER A 98 -2.56 32.83 3.52
C SER A 98 -2.12 32.92 4.97
N THR A 99 -2.87 32.27 5.85
CA THR A 99 -2.46 32.07 7.24
C THR A 99 -2.56 30.59 7.62
N ILE A 100 -1.70 30.16 8.54
CA ILE A 100 -1.82 28.87 9.23
C ILE A 100 -2.27 29.16 10.66
N GLN A 101 -3.31 28.48 11.10
CA GLN A 101 -3.90 28.58 12.42
C GLN A 101 -3.77 27.26 13.15
N ILE A 102 -3.38 27.31 14.41
CA ILE A 102 -3.18 26.16 15.28
C ILE A 102 -4.19 26.23 16.41
N PHE A 103 -4.91 25.14 16.62
CA PHE A 103 -5.92 24.99 17.68
C PHE A 103 -5.48 23.90 18.66
N ALA A 104 -5.80 24.09 19.94
CA ALA A 104 -5.55 23.08 20.96
C ALA A 104 -6.47 21.86 20.75
N GLY A 105 -5.91 20.65 20.85
CA GLY A 105 -6.67 19.41 20.78
C GLY A 105 -7.15 19.07 19.37
N GLU A 106 -8.34 18.46 19.30
CA GLU A 106 -9.01 18.07 18.07
C GLU A 106 -10.21 18.97 17.83
N VAL A 107 -10.27 19.55 16.63
CA VAL A 107 -11.39 20.38 16.16
C VAL A 107 -12.09 19.68 15.02
N VAL A 108 -13.40 19.44 15.16
CA VAL A 108 -14.24 18.80 14.15
C VAL A 108 -15.23 19.82 13.61
N GLY A 109 -15.29 19.98 12.28
CA GLY A 109 -16.23 20.91 11.64
C GLY A 109 -15.98 22.39 11.97
N PRO A 110 -16.96 23.27 11.70
CA PRO A 110 -16.89 24.67 12.11
C PRO A 110 -16.66 24.82 13.62
N THR A 111 -15.91 25.83 14.04
CA THR A 111 -15.62 26.09 15.46
C THR A 111 -15.55 27.58 15.74
N ASP A 112 -15.98 27.98 16.93
CA ASP A 112 -15.80 29.32 17.48
C ASP A 112 -14.54 29.43 18.35
N ALA A 113 -13.84 28.31 18.58
CA ALA A 113 -12.58 28.31 19.32
C ALA A 113 -11.55 29.17 18.60
N LEU A 114 -10.85 30.04 19.33
CA LEU A 114 -9.78 30.86 18.77
C LEU A 114 -8.50 30.03 18.57
N PRO A 115 -7.70 30.31 17.53
CA PRO A 115 -6.40 29.68 17.38
C PRO A 115 -5.45 30.10 18.51
N ILE A 116 -4.73 29.12 19.06
CA ILE A 116 -3.71 29.34 20.10
C ILE A 116 -2.38 29.86 19.50
N ALA A 117 -2.20 29.75 18.18
CA ALA A 117 -1.12 30.38 17.44
C ALA A 117 -1.53 30.60 15.97
N THR A 118 -1.05 31.68 15.36
CA THR A 118 -1.26 32.00 13.94
C THR A 118 0.06 32.37 13.28
N PHE A 119 0.29 31.85 12.07
CA PHE A 119 1.48 32.08 11.26
C PHE A 119 1.07 32.69 9.92
N MET A 120 1.71 33.80 9.56
CA MET A 120 1.53 34.47 8.29
C MET A 120 2.28 33.74 7.16
N THR A 121 2.00 34.08 5.91
CA THR A 121 2.75 33.61 4.73
C THR A 121 4.26 33.66 4.94
N LYS A 122 4.95 32.58 4.54
CA LYS A 122 6.39 32.31 4.70
C LYS A 122 6.89 32.11 6.15
N GLN A 123 6.04 32.28 7.18
CA GLN A 123 6.40 31.91 8.54
C GLN A 123 6.25 30.40 8.73
N LYS A 124 7.26 29.79 9.36
CA LYS A 124 7.35 28.34 9.55
C LYS A 124 7.01 27.97 10.99
N ALA A 125 5.97 27.14 11.17
CA ALA A 125 5.67 26.51 12.45
C ALA A 125 6.40 25.16 12.55
N SER A 126 7.38 25.04 13.45
CA SER A 126 8.19 23.82 13.61
C SER A 126 7.95 23.17 14.97
N PHE A 127 7.73 21.86 14.97
CA PHE A 127 7.39 21.08 16.15
C PHE A 127 8.35 19.93 16.35
N ARG A 128 8.59 19.56 17.61
CA ARG A 128 9.39 18.39 18.01
C ARG A 128 8.68 17.63 19.13
N LEU A 129 8.89 16.33 19.19
CA LEU A 129 8.51 15.53 20.34
C LEU A 129 9.60 15.66 21.42
N ASP A 130 9.21 16.02 22.63
CA ASP A 130 10.12 16.06 23.78
C ASP A 130 10.22 14.70 24.49
N ALA A 131 11.13 14.61 25.47
CA ALA A 131 11.35 13.38 26.25
C ALA A 131 10.14 12.99 27.14
N ASN A 132 9.23 13.93 27.40
CA ASN A 132 8.03 13.71 28.22
C ASN A 132 6.82 13.28 27.38
N GLY A 133 6.99 13.12 26.07
CA GLY A 133 5.92 12.74 25.15
C GLY A 133 4.93 13.87 24.88
N ALA A 134 5.39 15.12 24.92
CA ALA A 134 4.64 16.29 24.45
C ALA A 134 5.22 16.82 23.14
N ILE A 135 4.33 17.32 22.28
CA ILE A 135 4.70 18.10 21.10
C ILE A 135 5.04 19.51 21.61
N THR A 136 6.23 19.99 21.27
CA THR A 136 6.75 21.31 21.67
C THR A 136 7.22 22.10 20.44
N GLY A 137 7.33 23.41 20.59
CA GLY A 137 7.61 24.35 19.51
C GLY A 137 6.94 25.69 19.81
N PRO A 138 6.23 26.30 18.85
CA PRO A 138 5.46 27.52 19.10
C PRO A 138 4.32 27.37 20.12
N VAL A 139 3.81 26.15 20.30
CA VAL A 139 2.83 25.77 21.32
C VAL A 139 3.23 24.41 21.89
N SER A 140 2.72 24.07 23.09
CA SER A 140 3.01 22.79 23.77
C SER A 140 1.74 22.04 24.15
N GLY A 141 1.74 20.72 23.95
CA GLY A 141 0.55 19.86 24.14
C GLY A 141 0.72 18.48 23.52
N LYS A 142 -0.32 17.64 23.59
CA LYS A 142 -0.30 16.27 23.03
C LYS A 142 -1.05 16.12 21.70
N SER A 143 -1.83 17.12 21.32
CA SER A 143 -2.72 17.08 20.17
C SER A 143 -3.04 18.51 19.72
N PHE A 144 -2.97 18.74 18.41
CA PHE A 144 -3.30 20.02 17.78
C PHE A 144 -3.97 19.84 16.42
N THR A 145 -4.94 20.68 16.12
CA THR A 145 -5.50 20.84 14.77
C THR A 145 -4.82 22.03 14.07
N ILE A 146 -4.49 21.84 12.80
CA ILE A 146 -3.83 22.81 11.93
C ILE A 146 -4.78 23.08 10.77
N ARG A 147 -5.20 24.33 10.64
CA ARG A 147 -6.00 24.83 9.51
C ARG A 147 -5.21 25.89 8.77
N TRP A 148 -5.49 26.03 7.48
CA TRP A 148 -4.95 27.12 6.69
C TRP A 148 -6.10 27.84 5.99
N THR A 149 -5.99 29.16 5.88
CA THR A 149 -7.00 30.00 5.27
C THR A 149 -6.35 30.95 4.29
N GLY A 150 -7.17 31.58 3.44
CA GLY A 150 -6.76 32.52 2.42
C GLY A 150 -7.04 32.02 1.00
N PRO A 151 -7.04 32.91 0.00
CA PRO A 151 -7.37 32.58 -1.39
C PRO A 151 -6.41 31.53 -1.97
N ASN A 152 -6.94 30.39 -2.46
CA ASN A 152 -6.13 29.30 -3.01
C ASN A 152 -4.98 28.83 -2.07
N SER A 153 -5.19 28.95 -0.76
CA SER A 153 -4.17 28.68 0.25
C SER A 153 -3.70 27.22 0.20
N LEU A 154 -2.39 27.03 0.35
CA LEU A 154 -1.74 25.74 0.39
C LEU A 154 -0.88 25.65 1.64
N VAL A 155 -0.96 24.55 2.37
CA VAL A 155 0.01 24.25 3.42
C VAL A 155 1.05 23.27 2.90
N THR A 156 2.32 23.53 3.16
CA THR A 156 3.39 22.55 3.01
C THR A 156 3.63 21.91 4.36
N PHE A 157 3.35 20.61 4.47
CA PHE A 157 3.77 19.78 5.59
C PHE A 157 5.13 19.16 5.28
N ALA A 158 6.09 19.34 6.17
CA ALA A 158 7.42 18.79 6.03
C ALA A 158 7.81 17.92 7.23
N GLN A 159 8.47 16.81 6.92
CA GLN A 159 9.03 15.82 7.82
C GLN A 159 10.46 15.49 7.35
N PRO A 160 11.28 14.74 8.10
CA PRO A 160 12.62 14.37 7.65
C PRO A 160 12.59 13.69 6.27
N GLY A 161 13.29 14.28 5.29
CA GLY A 161 13.40 13.74 3.93
C GLY A 161 12.18 13.93 3.02
N SER A 162 11.09 14.57 3.46
CA SER A 162 9.87 14.72 2.64
C SER A 162 9.11 16.02 2.95
N ALA A 163 8.59 16.66 1.90
CA ALA A 163 7.71 17.82 2.01
C ALA A 163 6.57 17.70 0.98
N VAL A 164 5.32 17.78 1.45
CA VAL A 164 4.12 17.58 0.64
C VAL A 164 3.18 18.78 0.80
N LYS A 165 2.57 19.21 -0.30
CA LYS A 165 1.61 20.32 -0.33
C LYS A 165 0.18 19.79 -0.24
N TYR A 166 -0.63 20.43 0.60
CA TYR A 166 -2.05 20.15 0.74
C TYR A 166 -2.86 21.42 0.47
N ARG A 167 -3.94 21.25 -0.28
CA ARG A 167 -4.91 22.30 -0.58
C ARG A 167 -6.18 22.16 0.24
N TYR A 168 -6.59 20.92 0.50
CA TYR A 168 -7.86 20.58 1.13
C TYR A 168 -7.68 19.87 2.47
N GLY A 169 -8.79 19.85 3.21
CA GLY A 169 -8.88 19.21 4.50
C GLY A 169 -8.37 20.05 5.66
N GLN A 170 -8.14 19.37 6.78
CA GLN A 170 -7.48 19.91 7.96
C GLN A 170 -6.52 18.87 8.53
N ILE A 171 -5.40 19.35 9.07
CA ILE A 171 -4.38 18.44 9.60
C ILE A 171 -4.55 18.30 11.10
N GLN A 172 -4.44 17.08 11.60
CA GLN A 172 -4.33 16.78 13.03
C GLN A 172 -2.92 16.22 13.29
N MET A 173 -2.23 16.75 14.29
CA MET A 173 -1.06 16.08 14.88
C MET A 173 -1.41 15.59 16.28
N LYS A 174 -0.96 14.38 16.63
CA LYS A 174 -1.27 13.73 17.91
C LYS A 174 -0.11 12.83 18.35
N VAL A 175 0.18 12.81 19.64
CA VAL A 175 1.14 11.85 20.20
C VAL A 175 0.46 10.49 20.38
N ILE A 176 0.97 9.47 19.71
CA ILE A 176 0.53 8.07 19.83
C ILE A 176 1.75 7.22 20.13
N LYS A 177 1.71 6.49 21.25
CA LYS A 177 2.77 5.55 21.68
C LYS A 177 4.19 6.14 21.59
N GLY A 178 4.34 7.41 22.00
CA GLY A 178 5.65 8.08 22.02
C GLY A 178 6.14 8.58 20.66
N ALA A 179 5.27 8.76 19.68
CA ALA A 179 5.60 9.37 18.41
C ALA A 179 4.49 10.34 17.94
N ILE A 180 4.84 11.28 17.06
CA ILE A 180 3.87 12.18 16.42
C ILE A 180 3.28 11.47 15.21
N GLU A 181 1.96 11.30 15.24
CA GLU A 181 1.15 10.91 14.09
C GLU A 181 0.50 12.15 13.50
N VAL A 182 0.58 12.30 12.18
CA VAL A 182 0.01 13.41 11.44
C VAL A 182 -0.99 12.88 10.44
N THR A 183 -2.23 13.37 10.53
CA THR A 183 -3.30 12.96 9.64
C THR A 183 -3.94 14.16 8.93
N ASN A 184 -4.40 13.97 7.70
CA ASN A 184 -5.22 14.94 6.99
C ASN A 184 -6.66 14.40 6.91
N SER A 185 -7.62 15.19 7.37
CA SER A 185 -9.05 14.86 7.32
C SER A 185 -9.68 15.52 6.10
N LEU A 186 -10.21 14.72 5.18
CA LEU A 186 -10.64 15.12 3.82
C LEU A 186 -12.02 14.55 3.50
N LEU A 187 -12.84 15.26 2.74
CA LEU A 187 -14.06 14.69 2.16
C LEU A 187 -13.70 13.60 1.13
N ILE A 188 -14.38 12.46 1.21
CA ILE A 188 -14.18 11.36 0.25
C ILE A 188 -14.65 11.77 -1.15
N HIS A 189 -15.77 12.50 -1.24
CA HIS A 189 -16.42 12.92 -2.48
C HIS A 189 -15.45 13.45 -3.55
N ASP A 190 -14.47 14.26 -3.14
CA ASP A 190 -13.54 14.93 -4.02
C ASP A 190 -12.13 15.13 -3.43
N GLU A 191 -12.01 15.80 -2.28
CA GLU A 191 -10.75 16.26 -1.69
C GLU A 191 -9.72 15.13 -1.53
N TYR A 192 -10.17 13.98 -1.03
CA TYR A 192 -9.36 12.78 -0.91
C TYR A 192 -8.97 12.20 -2.27
N LEU A 193 -9.96 12.02 -3.16
CA LEU A 193 -9.79 11.37 -4.45
C LEU A 193 -8.90 12.19 -5.40
N TRP A 194 -8.93 13.52 -5.32
CA TRP A 194 -8.04 14.39 -6.10
C TRP A 194 -6.57 14.19 -5.75
N GLY A 195 -6.24 13.75 -4.53
CA GLY A 195 -4.87 13.47 -4.11
C GLY A 195 -4.41 12.01 -4.32
N ILE A 196 -5.26 11.13 -4.84
CA ILE A 196 -4.91 9.73 -5.09
C ILE A 196 -4.00 9.61 -6.31
N SER A 197 -2.86 8.93 -6.16
CA SER A 197 -1.84 8.77 -7.20
C SER A 197 -1.46 7.31 -7.42
N GLU A 198 -2.45 6.52 -7.82
CA GLU A 198 -2.28 5.08 -8.07
C GLU A 198 -1.95 4.76 -9.53
N MET A 199 -2.40 5.59 -10.46
CA MET A 199 -2.12 5.45 -11.89
C MET A 199 -1.74 6.78 -12.55
N PRO A 200 -1.00 6.76 -13.69
CA PRO A 200 -0.67 7.95 -14.44
C PRO A 200 -1.91 8.68 -14.95
N SER A 201 -1.98 9.99 -14.75
CA SER A 201 -3.15 10.80 -15.16
C SER A 201 -3.32 10.91 -16.69
N SER A 202 -2.31 10.50 -17.47
CA SER A 202 -2.36 10.45 -18.93
C SER A 202 -3.08 9.21 -19.48
N TRP A 203 -3.52 8.30 -18.62
CA TRP A 203 -4.22 7.09 -19.06
C TRP A 203 -5.64 7.37 -19.55
N PRO A 204 -6.23 6.44 -20.33
CA PRO A 204 -7.57 6.61 -20.87
C PRO A 204 -8.62 6.91 -19.79
N ALA A 205 -9.57 7.77 -20.12
CA ALA A 205 -10.59 8.28 -19.19
C ALA A 205 -11.32 7.16 -18.42
N ALA A 206 -11.76 6.10 -19.11
CA ALA A 206 -12.46 4.97 -18.48
C ALA A 206 -11.61 4.22 -17.45
N ALA A 207 -10.29 4.12 -17.66
CA ALA A 207 -9.37 3.51 -16.69
C ALA A 207 -9.20 4.41 -15.45
N LEU A 208 -9.10 5.74 -15.66
CA LEU A 208 -9.04 6.71 -14.55
C LEU A 208 -10.33 6.65 -13.71
N GLU A 209 -11.49 6.66 -14.35
CA GLU A 209 -12.80 6.58 -13.68
C GLU A 209 -12.98 5.26 -12.92
N ALA A 210 -12.55 4.12 -13.50
CA ALA A 210 -12.56 2.84 -12.81
C ALA A 210 -11.69 2.88 -11.53
N GLN A 211 -10.51 3.49 -11.61
CA GLN A 211 -9.64 3.66 -10.45
C GLN A 211 -10.23 4.60 -9.40
N VAL A 212 -10.88 5.70 -9.81
CA VAL A 212 -11.56 6.61 -8.89
C VAL A 212 -12.66 5.85 -8.14
N ILE A 213 -13.53 5.13 -8.85
CA ILE A 213 -14.64 4.37 -8.25
C ILE A 213 -14.10 3.28 -7.30
N ALA A 214 -13.04 2.56 -7.68
CA ALA A 214 -12.38 1.58 -6.82
C ALA A 214 -11.78 2.25 -5.56
N SER A 215 -11.06 3.36 -5.73
CA SER A 215 -10.47 4.12 -4.62
C SER A 215 -11.52 4.66 -3.65
N ARG A 216 -12.63 5.19 -4.18
CA ARG A 216 -13.78 5.63 -3.38
C ARG A 216 -14.38 4.48 -2.58
N SER A 217 -14.58 3.34 -3.23
CA SER A 217 -15.15 2.14 -2.57
C SER A 217 -14.26 1.65 -1.43
N TYR A 218 -12.94 1.60 -1.66
CA TYR A 218 -11.96 1.26 -0.63
C TYR A 218 -12.03 2.24 0.56
N ALA A 219 -12.03 3.54 0.30
CA ALA A 219 -12.17 4.57 1.33
C ALA A 219 -13.47 4.42 2.13
N LEU A 220 -14.60 4.25 1.45
CA LEU A 220 -15.91 4.04 2.08
C LEU A 220 -15.98 2.75 2.91
N ALA A 221 -15.24 1.70 2.53
CA ALA A 221 -15.15 0.47 3.29
C ALA A 221 -14.23 0.58 4.52
N LYS A 222 -13.39 1.63 4.60
CA LYS A 222 -12.45 1.87 5.71
C LYS A 222 -12.90 2.97 6.67
N VAL A 223 -13.82 3.85 6.27
CA VAL A 223 -14.38 4.84 7.20
C VAL A 223 -15.21 4.17 8.28
N GLY A 224 -15.10 4.69 9.50
CA GLY A 224 -15.70 4.10 10.69
C GLY A 224 -14.75 4.19 11.87
N VAL A 225 -14.26 3.05 12.36
CA VAL A 225 -13.35 3.01 13.51
C VAL A 225 -11.94 3.36 13.09
N LEU A 226 -11.36 4.38 13.73
CA LEU A 226 -9.97 4.77 13.54
C LEU A 226 -9.02 3.68 14.05
N LYS A 227 -7.94 3.43 13.30
CA LYS A 227 -6.84 2.58 13.73
C LYS A 227 -6.13 3.25 14.91
N ALA A 228 -6.11 2.59 16.07
CA ALA A 228 -5.46 3.12 17.28
C ALA A 228 -3.94 3.36 17.13
N SER A 229 -3.28 2.72 16.15
CA SER A 229 -1.84 2.87 15.89
C SER A 229 -1.45 4.21 15.24
N CYS A 230 -2.36 4.85 14.52
CA CYS A 230 -2.11 6.07 13.73
C CYS A 230 -3.18 7.14 13.93
N ASP A 231 -4.24 6.83 14.69
CA ASP A 231 -5.47 7.62 14.78
C ASP A 231 -6.00 7.97 13.39
N CYS A 232 -6.03 7.00 12.47
CA CYS A 232 -6.32 7.21 11.05
C CYS A 232 -7.25 6.12 10.47
N HIS A 233 -7.94 6.45 9.38
CA HIS A 233 -8.70 5.47 8.60
C HIS A 233 -7.79 4.72 7.62
N VAL A 234 -6.86 5.43 6.97
CA VAL A 234 -5.95 4.88 5.95
C VAL A 234 -4.56 5.52 6.03
N TYR A 235 -3.54 4.81 5.59
CA TYR A 235 -2.19 5.35 5.35
C TYR A 235 -2.07 5.94 3.94
N SER A 236 -1.20 6.94 3.75
CA SER A 236 -0.97 7.60 2.45
C SER A 236 -0.03 6.83 1.49
N HIS A 237 0.27 5.56 1.77
CA HIS A 237 1.23 4.74 1.02
C HIS A 237 0.68 3.33 0.76
N ILE A 238 1.52 2.47 0.18
CA ILE A 238 1.18 1.11 -0.29
C ILE A 238 0.52 0.14 0.72
N ALA A 239 0.42 0.52 2.01
CA ALA A 239 -0.34 -0.27 2.98
C ALA A 239 -1.86 -0.06 2.85
N ASP A 240 -2.27 1.09 2.30
CA ASP A 240 -3.65 1.39 1.94
C ASP A 240 -3.67 1.96 0.51
N GLN A 241 -3.57 3.28 0.33
CA GLN A 241 -3.60 3.93 -0.98
C GLN A 241 -2.57 5.05 -1.06
N ASN A 242 -1.86 5.14 -2.19
CA ASN A 242 -0.88 6.18 -2.45
C ASN A 242 -1.58 7.55 -2.58
N PHE A 243 -1.42 8.39 -1.57
CA PHE A 243 -2.03 9.71 -1.48
C PHE A 243 -0.92 10.78 -1.40
N VAL A 244 -0.89 11.66 -2.39
CA VAL A 244 0.21 12.63 -2.61
C VAL A 244 -0.24 14.09 -2.45
N GLY A 245 -1.46 14.29 -1.94
CA GLY A 245 -2.06 15.60 -1.76
C GLY A 245 -2.17 16.38 -3.07
N TYR A 246 -1.90 17.69 -3.00
CA TYR A 246 -2.12 18.62 -4.13
C TYR A 246 -1.21 18.35 -5.33
N SER A 247 -0.12 17.59 -5.16
CA SER A 247 0.82 17.28 -6.24
C SER A 247 0.16 16.57 -7.43
N LYS A 248 -0.89 15.78 -7.19
CA LYS A 248 -1.63 15.06 -8.23
C LYS A 248 -2.39 16.01 -9.16
N GLU A 249 -3.08 17.00 -8.59
CA GLU A 249 -3.85 17.97 -9.37
C GLU A 249 -2.99 18.89 -10.23
N ILE A 250 -1.77 19.19 -9.77
CA ILE A 250 -0.86 20.11 -10.46
C ILE A 250 0.15 19.41 -11.39
N GLU A 251 -0.03 18.11 -11.67
CA GLU A 251 0.77 17.44 -12.68
C GLU A 251 0.67 18.21 -14.02
N PRO A 252 1.79 18.70 -14.58
CA PRO A 252 1.74 19.55 -15.76
C PRO A 252 0.98 18.88 -16.91
N LYS A 253 -0.04 19.57 -17.44
CA LYS A 253 -0.93 19.15 -18.54
C LYS A 253 -1.88 17.98 -18.24
N ILE A 254 -1.51 17.04 -17.36
CA ILE A 254 -2.25 15.79 -17.16
C ILE A 254 -3.02 15.72 -15.84
N GLY A 255 -2.71 16.55 -14.83
CA GLY A 255 -3.41 16.53 -13.54
C GLY A 255 -4.90 16.86 -13.67
N ALA A 256 -5.26 17.73 -14.62
CA ALA A 256 -6.64 18.06 -14.95
C ALA A 256 -7.44 16.85 -15.44
N LEU A 257 -6.82 15.86 -16.09
CA LEU A 257 -7.49 14.65 -16.57
C LEU A 257 -7.93 13.76 -15.40
N TRP A 258 -7.08 13.63 -14.37
CA TRP A 258 -7.43 12.93 -13.13
C TRP A 258 -8.56 13.63 -12.39
N LYS A 259 -8.43 14.96 -12.20
CA LYS A 259 -9.47 15.77 -11.56
C LYS A 259 -10.83 15.64 -12.28
N ALA A 260 -10.82 15.65 -13.62
CA ALA A 260 -12.01 15.44 -14.42
C ALA A 260 -12.58 14.03 -14.29
N ALA A 261 -11.74 12.99 -14.15
CA ALA A 261 -12.20 11.63 -13.88
C ALA A 261 -12.91 11.53 -12.52
N VAL A 262 -12.41 12.21 -11.49
CA VAL A 262 -13.12 12.31 -10.20
C VAL A 262 -14.52 12.89 -10.40
N ILE A 263 -14.60 14.08 -11.03
CA ILE A 263 -15.85 14.78 -11.27
C ILE A 263 -16.85 13.95 -12.10
N ARG A 264 -16.40 13.24 -13.15
CA ARG A 264 -17.27 12.41 -14.00
C ARG A 264 -17.90 11.22 -13.28
N THR A 265 -17.38 10.84 -12.11
CA THR A 265 -17.95 9.76 -11.30
C THR A 265 -18.90 10.25 -10.22
N ASN A 266 -19.07 11.58 -10.09
CA ASN A 266 -20.00 12.23 -9.19
C ASN A 266 -21.31 12.49 -9.93
N LEU A 267 -22.44 12.18 -9.30
CA LEU A 267 -23.77 12.34 -9.89
C LEU A 267 -24.43 13.64 -9.45
N ASP A 268 -24.17 14.04 -8.21
CA ASP A 268 -24.53 15.33 -7.64
C ASP A 268 -23.45 15.77 -6.62
N THR A 269 -23.74 16.79 -5.82
CA THR A 269 -22.82 17.35 -4.82
C THR A 269 -22.59 16.46 -3.59
N THR A 270 -23.32 15.35 -3.49
CA THR A 270 -23.33 14.46 -2.32
C THR A 270 -23.28 12.99 -2.68
N THR A 271 -23.56 12.62 -3.92
CA THR A 271 -23.61 11.23 -4.37
C THR A 271 -22.67 10.94 -5.53
N SER A 272 -22.06 9.76 -5.49
CA SER A 272 -21.10 9.29 -6.49
C SER A 272 -21.20 7.78 -6.70
N LEU A 273 -20.60 7.29 -7.78
CA LEU A 273 -20.53 5.84 -8.05
C LEU A 273 -19.52 5.14 -7.12
N ALA A 274 -19.96 4.05 -6.49
CA ALA A 274 -19.12 3.12 -5.72
C ALA A 274 -19.48 1.65 -6.03
N ILE A 275 -18.60 0.73 -5.65
CA ILE A 275 -18.73 -0.72 -5.84
C ILE A 275 -19.25 -1.33 -4.53
N LEU A 276 -20.42 -1.95 -4.60
CA LEU A 276 -21.09 -2.52 -3.44
C LEU A 276 -21.23 -4.03 -3.60
N ALA A 277 -21.00 -4.77 -2.52
CA ALA A 277 -21.42 -6.16 -2.39
C ALA A 277 -22.44 -6.25 -1.26
N LYS A 278 -23.61 -6.84 -1.54
CA LYS A 278 -24.71 -6.97 -0.56
C LYS A 278 -25.08 -5.60 0.08
N GLY A 279 -25.10 -4.54 -0.73
CA GLY A 279 -25.46 -3.19 -0.29
C GLY A 279 -24.39 -2.44 0.52
N LYS A 280 -23.17 -2.98 0.68
CA LYS A 280 -22.07 -2.34 1.41
C LYS A 280 -20.88 -2.07 0.50
N PRO A 281 -20.18 -0.92 0.63
CA PRO A 281 -18.95 -0.66 -0.09
C PRO A 281 -17.93 -1.79 0.13
N ILE A 282 -17.29 -2.24 -0.95
CA ILE A 282 -16.26 -3.28 -0.86
C ILE A 282 -14.88 -2.68 -0.57
N GLN A 283 -14.00 -3.47 0.06
CA GLN A 283 -12.56 -3.18 0.01
C GLN A 283 -12.06 -3.52 -1.40
N ALA A 284 -12.20 -2.55 -2.32
CA ALA A 284 -11.83 -2.69 -3.72
C ALA A 284 -10.30 -2.66 -3.90
N TYR A 285 -9.66 -3.82 -3.78
CA TYR A 285 -8.22 -3.96 -4.00
C TYR A 285 -7.86 -3.80 -5.47
N PHE A 286 -6.73 -3.17 -5.74
CA PHE A 286 -6.19 -3.00 -7.09
C PHE A 286 -4.66 -3.05 -7.04
N PHE A 287 -4.03 -3.33 -8.18
CA PHE A 287 -2.59 -3.52 -8.26
C PHE A 287 -2.09 -3.19 -9.67
N SER A 288 -0.76 -3.08 -9.84
CA SER A 288 -0.19 -2.59 -11.10
C SER A 288 -0.44 -3.52 -12.29
N SER A 289 -0.03 -4.79 -12.20
CA SER A 289 -0.18 -5.74 -13.30
C SER A 289 -0.12 -7.19 -12.83
N SER A 290 -0.81 -8.09 -13.52
CA SER A 290 -0.83 -9.51 -13.19
C SER A 290 0.25 -10.30 -13.93
N GLY A 291 0.45 -11.55 -13.53
CA GLY A 291 1.19 -12.55 -14.31
C GLY A 291 0.32 -13.27 -15.37
N GLY A 292 -0.78 -12.67 -15.82
CA GLY A 292 -1.69 -13.24 -16.83
C GLY A 292 -3.11 -13.51 -16.33
N ALA A 293 -3.33 -13.53 -15.01
CA ALA A 293 -4.64 -13.59 -14.37
C ALA A 293 -4.58 -13.06 -12.93
N THR A 294 -5.71 -12.58 -12.40
CA THR A 294 -5.81 -12.09 -11.01
C THR A 294 -5.86 -13.23 -9.98
N GLN A 295 -5.65 -12.91 -8.71
CA GLN A 295 -5.73 -13.82 -7.58
C GLN A 295 -7.00 -13.57 -6.76
N THR A 296 -7.44 -14.62 -6.06
CA THR A 296 -8.42 -14.48 -4.98
C THR A 296 -7.75 -13.93 -3.71
N THR A 297 -8.51 -13.29 -2.83
CA THR A 297 -8.03 -12.91 -1.49
C THR A 297 -7.69 -14.13 -0.62
N ALA A 298 -8.31 -15.29 -0.86
CA ALA A 298 -8.02 -16.53 -0.14
C ALA A 298 -6.60 -17.06 -0.47
N ASP A 299 -6.21 -17.01 -1.74
CA ASP A 299 -4.86 -17.38 -2.17
C ASP A 299 -3.82 -16.41 -1.61
N ALA A 300 -4.05 -15.11 -1.81
CA ALA A 300 -3.10 -14.08 -1.41
C ALA A 300 -2.95 -13.98 0.12
N TRP A 301 -4.08 -13.95 0.86
CA TRP A 301 -4.12 -13.55 2.27
C TRP A 301 -4.90 -14.50 3.18
N GLY A 302 -5.46 -15.59 2.64
CA GLY A 302 -6.13 -16.62 3.44
C GLY A 302 -7.56 -16.31 3.85
N GLN A 303 -8.14 -15.19 3.41
CA GLN A 303 -9.52 -14.82 3.72
C GLN A 303 -10.28 -14.61 2.42
N ALA A 304 -11.31 -15.42 2.17
CA ALA A 304 -12.10 -15.32 0.96
C ALA A 304 -13.02 -14.08 0.99
N THR A 305 -13.18 -13.44 -0.15
CA THR A 305 -14.27 -12.49 -0.40
C THR A 305 -15.06 -12.97 -1.61
N SER A 306 -16.35 -12.68 -1.66
CA SER A 306 -17.20 -13.10 -2.80
C SER A 306 -16.80 -12.39 -4.09
N TYR A 307 -16.26 -11.18 -3.98
CA TYR A 307 -16.08 -10.27 -5.10
C TYR A 307 -14.70 -10.28 -5.75
N THR A 308 -13.69 -10.90 -5.13
CA THR A 308 -12.36 -11.05 -5.75
C THR A 308 -12.16 -12.46 -6.28
N GLN A 309 -12.50 -12.66 -7.56
CA GLN A 309 -12.26 -13.92 -8.25
C GLN A 309 -11.05 -13.81 -9.19
N SER A 310 -10.46 -14.96 -9.52
CA SER A 310 -9.43 -15.02 -10.55
C SER A 310 -10.09 -14.81 -11.92
N VAL A 311 -9.65 -13.78 -12.64
CA VAL A 311 -10.04 -13.49 -14.03
C VAL A 311 -8.80 -13.36 -14.90
N ALA A 312 -8.94 -13.69 -16.18
CA ALA A 312 -7.85 -13.56 -17.14
C ALA A 312 -7.40 -12.09 -17.24
N ASP A 313 -6.12 -11.84 -17.41
CA ASP A 313 -5.55 -10.51 -17.63
C ASP A 313 -4.31 -10.63 -18.53
N PRO A 314 -4.51 -10.96 -19.82
CA PRO A 314 -3.41 -11.15 -20.76
C PRO A 314 -2.59 -9.87 -20.99
N ALA A 315 -3.16 -8.70 -20.69
CA ALA A 315 -2.45 -7.41 -20.76
C ALA A 315 -1.25 -7.37 -19.80
N GLY A 316 -1.32 -8.07 -18.66
CA GLY A 316 -0.22 -8.20 -17.71
C GLY A 316 1.04 -8.82 -18.32
N LEU A 317 0.89 -9.75 -19.27
CA LEU A 317 1.99 -10.44 -19.95
C LEU A 317 2.37 -9.81 -21.29
N ASN A 318 1.65 -8.79 -21.77
CA ASN A 318 1.93 -8.17 -23.06
C ASN A 318 3.02 -7.11 -22.93
N PRO A 319 4.23 -7.28 -23.51
CA PRO A 319 5.33 -6.32 -23.35
C PRO A 319 5.06 -4.95 -23.99
N LYS A 320 4.10 -4.83 -24.90
CA LYS A 320 3.70 -3.52 -25.47
C LYS A 320 2.85 -2.72 -24.49
N ILE A 321 2.02 -3.40 -23.70
CA ILE A 321 1.12 -2.77 -22.72
C ILE A 321 1.82 -2.61 -21.35
N ASN A 322 2.53 -3.65 -20.90
CA ASN A 322 3.25 -3.74 -19.65
C ASN A 322 4.77 -3.94 -19.86
N PRO A 323 5.48 -2.99 -20.47
CA PRO A 323 6.88 -3.17 -20.87
C PRO A 323 7.84 -3.45 -19.71
N ARG A 324 7.49 -3.03 -18.49
CA ARG A 324 8.37 -3.18 -17.32
C ARG A 324 8.20 -4.49 -16.58
N PHE A 325 6.99 -5.06 -16.59
CA PHE A 325 6.65 -6.21 -15.75
C PHE A 325 5.95 -7.34 -16.49
N ALA A 326 5.82 -7.30 -17.82
CA ALA A 326 5.45 -8.47 -18.61
C ALA A 326 6.43 -9.64 -18.40
N SER A 327 7.69 -9.31 -18.11
CA SER A 327 8.70 -10.22 -17.59
C SER A 327 9.71 -9.44 -16.76
N TRP A 328 10.24 -10.04 -15.69
CA TRP A 328 11.28 -9.45 -14.86
C TRP A 328 12.22 -10.53 -14.30
N LYS A 329 13.42 -10.09 -13.93
CA LYS A 329 14.39 -10.85 -13.13
C LYS A 329 14.65 -10.11 -11.81
N ALA A 330 14.76 -10.83 -10.71
CA ALA A 330 15.04 -10.24 -9.41
C ALA A 330 15.93 -11.18 -8.59
N ASN A 331 16.70 -10.62 -7.66
CA ASN A 331 17.52 -11.37 -6.72
C ASN A 331 17.19 -10.93 -5.30
N ALA A 332 17.28 -11.86 -4.34
CA ALA A 332 17.22 -11.57 -2.92
C ALA A 332 18.49 -12.10 -2.24
N THR A 333 19.03 -11.34 -1.28
CA THR A 333 20.19 -11.78 -0.49
C THR A 333 19.79 -12.88 0.48
N GLN A 334 20.76 -13.70 0.92
CA GLN A 334 20.54 -14.66 1.98
C GLN A 334 19.89 -14.00 3.20
N GLU A 335 20.48 -12.89 3.69
CA GLU A 335 19.97 -12.15 4.85
C GLU A 335 18.48 -11.85 4.74
N LEU A 336 18.02 -11.36 3.58
CA LEU A 336 16.63 -11.01 3.38
C LEU A 336 15.72 -12.25 3.35
N VAL A 337 16.18 -13.35 2.74
CA VAL A 337 15.44 -14.61 2.63
C VAL A 337 15.34 -15.30 3.99
N SER A 338 16.42 -15.40 4.76
CA SER A 338 16.40 -16.00 6.09
C SER A 338 15.56 -15.19 7.08
N GLN A 339 15.68 -13.86 7.06
CA GLN A 339 14.78 -12.98 7.82
C GLN A 339 13.32 -13.16 7.40
N ALA A 340 13.03 -13.33 6.10
CA ALA A 340 11.67 -13.56 5.63
C ALA A 340 11.05 -14.82 6.24
N PHE A 341 11.81 -15.91 6.34
CA PHE A 341 11.38 -17.17 6.93
C PHE A 341 11.53 -17.26 8.45
N LEU A 342 12.21 -16.29 9.10
CA LEU A 342 12.64 -16.37 10.49
C LEU A 342 13.51 -17.62 10.75
N LEU A 343 14.43 -17.90 9.83
CA LEU A 343 15.42 -18.97 9.92
C LEU A 343 16.81 -18.36 10.11
N PRO A 344 17.78 -19.09 10.69
CA PRO A 344 19.16 -18.59 10.81
C PRO A 344 19.84 -18.48 9.43
N ASP A 345 19.53 -19.41 8.53
CA ASP A 345 19.95 -19.41 7.14
C ASP A 345 18.90 -20.12 6.27
N VAL A 346 19.03 -19.99 4.95
CA VAL A 346 18.28 -20.79 3.99
C VAL A 346 19.26 -21.40 3.00
N VAL A 347 19.21 -22.73 2.85
CA VAL A 347 20.02 -23.49 1.88
C VAL A 347 19.19 -23.95 0.69
N SER A 348 17.87 -24.04 0.82
CA SER A 348 17.00 -24.35 -0.31
C SER A 348 15.63 -23.66 -0.23
N LEU A 349 15.10 -23.31 -1.40
CA LEU A 349 13.75 -22.83 -1.61
C LEU A 349 12.99 -23.82 -2.47
N GLU A 350 11.73 -24.08 -2.15
CA GLU A 350 10.85 -24.95 -2.90
C GLU A 350 9.47 -24.31 -3.05
N VAL A 351 9.00 -24.12 -4.28
CA VAL A 351 7.61 -23.71 -4.55
C VAL A 351 6.70 -24.90 -4.31
N ILE A 352 5.90 -24.84 -3.24
CA ILE A 352 5.05 -25.95 -2.79
C ILE A 352 3.74 -26.00 -3.58
N SER A 353 3.18 -24.84 -3.92
CA SER A 353 1.93 -24.78 -4.68
C SER A 353 1.74 -23.45 -5.40
N ARG A 354 0.85 -23.48 -6.39
CA ARG A 354 0.38 -22.33 -7.15
C ARG A 354 -1.15 -22.34 -7.22
N ASN A 355 -1.76 -21.18 -7.40
CA ASN A 355 -3.18 -21.11 -7.76
C ASN A 355 -3.39 -21.28 -9.26
N SER A 356 -4.65 -21.27 -9.70
CA SER A 356 -5.03 -21.37 -11.11
C SER A 356 -4.47 -20.24 -11.98
N ALA A 357 -4.14 -19.09 -11.38
CA ALA A 357 -3.52 -17.95 -12.04
C ALA A 357 -1.98 -18.05 -12.16
N GLY A 358 -1.38 -19.14 -11.66
CA GLY A 358 0.06 -19.37 -11.68
C GLY A 358 0.87 -18.64 -10.61
N ALA A 359 0.22 -17.86 -9.74
CA ALA A 359 0.88 -17.24 -8.61
C ALA A 359 1.27 -18.30 -7.57
N VAL A 360 2.45 -18.16 -6.98
CA VAL A 360 2.91 -18.99 -5.86
C VAL A 360 1.99 -18.75 -4.67
N THR A 361 1.30 -19.79 -4.21
CA THR A 361 0.45 -19.73 -3.01
C THR A 361 1.28 -20.07 -1.77
N TYR A 362 2.16 -21.07 -1.86
CA TYR A 362 3.09 -21.42 -0.79
C TYR A 362 4.50 -21.72 -1.28
N ILE A 363 5.48 -21.26 -0.51
CA ILE A 363 6.92 -21.52 -0.69
C ILE A 363 7.53 -21.98 0.63
N LYS A 364 8.41 -22.97 0.56
CA LYS A 364 9.12 -23.53 1.71
C LYS A 364 10.60 -23.13 1.65
N GLY A 365 11.12 -22.65 2.78
CA GLY A 365 12.55 -22.46 3.00
C GLY A 365 13.09 -23.53 3.95
N THR A 366 14.27 -24.07 3.64
CA THR A 366 14.98 -25.06 4.47
C THR A 366 16.31 -24.48 4.91
N SER A 367 16.62 -24.57 6.21
CA SER A 367 17.90 -24.18 6.81
C SER A 367 18.89 -25.35 6.77
N ARG A 368 20.19 -25.04 6.90
CA ARG A 368 21.28 -26.03 6.98
C ARG A 368 21.09 -27.04 8.12
N ASN A 369 20.45 -26.64 9.22
CA ASN A 369 20.16 -27.53 10.34
C ASN A 369 18.92 -28.43 10.12
N GLY A 370 18.32 -28.40 8.93
CA GLY A 370 17.13 -29.17 8.58
C GLY A 370 15.80 -28.52 8.98
N SER A 371 15.81 -27.36 9.67
CA SER A 371 14.59 -26.64 10.00
C SER A 371 13.90 -26.13 8.75
N THR A 372 12.58 -26.28 8.68
CA THR A 372 11.79 -25.78 7.54
C THR A 372 10.72 -24.79 8.00
N LYS A 373 10.41 -23.83 7.12
CA LYS A 373 9.32 -22.87 7.31
C LYS A 373 8.56 -22.71 6.00
N LEU A 374 7.24 -22.62 6.12
CA LEU A 374 6.32 -22.38 5.01
C LEU A 374 5.83 -20.94 5.06
N LEU A 375 5.83 -20.24 3.93
CA LEU A 375 5.25 -18.92 3.77
C LEU A 375 4.27 -18.89 2.63
N ARG A 376 3.26 -18.01 2.74
CA ARG A 376 2.44 -17.64 1.58
C ARG A 376 3.30 -16.89 0.58
N GLY A 377 3.06 -17.09 -0.72
CA GLY A 377 3.86 -16.43 -1.76
C GLY A 377 3.77 -14.90 -1.72
N ASP A 378 2.60 -14.32 -1.39
CA ASP A 378 2.48 -12.86 -1.24
C ASP A 378 3.23 -12.33 0.00
N THR A 379 3.24 -13.09 1.10
CA THR A 379 4.06 -12.76 2.27
C THR A 379 5.54 -12.84 1.94
N PHE A 380 5.97 -13.90 1.24
CA PHE A 380 7.34 -14.05 0.80
C PHE A 380 7.75 -12.88 -0.10
N ARG A 381 7.00 -12.59 -1.18
CA ARG A 381 7.37 -11.52 -2.13
C ARG A 381 7.48 -10.15 -1.47
N SER A 382 6.60 -9.85 -0.51
CA SER A 382 6.68 -8.61 0.26
C SER A 382 7.93 -8.55 1.14
N ARG A 383 8.28 -9.65 1.84
CA ARG A 383 9.45 -9.68 2.73
C ARG A 383 10.77 -9.69 1.96
N VAL A 384 10.83 -10.40 0.83
CA VAL A 384 12.02 -10.47 -0.03
C VAL A 384 12.10 -9.41 -1.13
N LYS A 385 11.14 -8.48 -1.14
CA LYS A 385 11.09 -7.31 -2.04
C LYS A 385 11.15 -7.67 -3.54
N ILE A 386 10.54 -8.78 -3.94
CA ILE A 386 10.38 -9.13 -5.36
C ILE A 386 9.02 -8.63 -5.90
N PRO A 387 8.90 -8.35 -7.22
CA PRO A 387 7.76 -7.62 -7.79
C PRO A 387 6.37 -8.20 -7.50
N SER A 388 6.22 -9.52 -7.55
CA SER A 388 4.92 -10.18 -7.52
C SER A 388 5.04 -11.63 -7.01
N PRO A 389 3.92 -12.30 -6.69
CA PRO A 389 3.89 -13.73 -6.40
C PRO A 389 3.91 -14.62 -7.66
N TYR A 390 3.90 -14.05 -8.87
CA TYR A 390 3.98 -14.80 -10.14
C TYR A 390 5.43 -15.02 -10.55
N PHE A 391 6.14 -15.84 -9.77
CA PHE A 391 7.57 -16.08 -9.96
C PHE A 391 7.92 -17.56 -10.01
N GLN A 392 9.14 -17.83 -10.47
CA GLN A 392 9.81 -19.12 -10.46
C GLN A 392 11.25 -18.92 -9.97
N LEU A 393 11.79 -19.94 -9.32
CA LEU A 393 13.20 -19.96 -8.91
C LEU A 393 14.05 -20.06 -10.18
N ALA A 394 15.08 -19.23 -10.25
CA ALA A 394 16.07 -19.28 -11.32
C ALA A 394 17.34 -19.94 -10.78
N ASN A 395 17.93 -20.80 -11.60
CA ASN A 395 19.21 -21.47 -11.30
C ASN A 395 20.38 -20.50 -11.33
#